data_AF-A0A0F5LGF2-F1
#
_entry.id   AF-A0A0F5LGF2-F1
#
_cell.length_a   1.000
_cell.length_b   1.000
_cell.length_c   1.000
_cell.angle_alpha   90.00
_cell.angle_beta   90.00
_cell.angle_gamma   90.00
#
_symmetry.space_group_name_H-M   'P 1'
#
loop_
_entity.id
_entity.type
_entity.pdbx_description
1 polymer ?
#
loop_
_entity_poly.entity_id
_entity_poly.type
_entity_poly.pdbx_seq_one_letter_code
_entity_poly.pdbx_strand_id
1 'polypeptide(L)'
;MKTKAAKPSAAAALALAVAIALAGTGTSQAQACLDRRQIQEAVTSGQILSLDAVLAAAGVDPSAEILNVQVCDQGGQLVYIIGVLTADGQAQNLVLNAQ
;
A
#
# COMPACT_ATOMS: atom_id res chain seq x y z
N MET A 1 16.91 -12.78 58.25
CA MET A 1 16.09 -12.82 57.02
C MET A 1 16.87 -12.15 55.90
N LYS A 2 17.26 -12.87 54.84
CA LYS A 2 17.82 -12.30 53.60
C LYS A 2 17.70 -13.33 52.47
N THR A 3 17.20 -12.87 51.34
CA THR A 3 16.47 -13.56 50.28
C THR A 3 17.30 -14.50 49.41
N LYS A 4 16.69 -15.63 48.99
CA LYS A 4 17.23 -16.58 48.01
C LYS A 4 17.29 -15.93 46.61
N ALA A 5 18.45 -15.90 45.98
CA ALA A 5 18.59 -15.58 44.57
C ALA A 5 18.38 -16.87 43.76
N ALA A 6 17.22 -17.00 43.11
CA ALA A 6 16.95 -18.10 42.19
C ALA A 6 17.80 -17.90 40.93
N LYS A 7 18.63 -18.91 40.62
CA LYS A 7 19.48 -18.93 39.43
C LYS A 7 18.58 -19.09 38.20
N PRO A 8 18.61 -18.19 37.20
CA PRO A 8 17.72 -18.30 36.05
C PRO A 8 18.12 -19.53 35.23
N SER A 9 17.28 -20.57 35.28
CA SER A 9 17.44 -21.78 34.48
C SER A 9 17.37 -21.46 32.99
N ALA A 10 18.27 -22.05 32.22
CA ALA A 10 18.41 -21.88 30.76
C ALA A 10 17.11 -22.11 29.95
N ALA A 11 16.11 -22.78 30.53
CA ALA A 11 14.79 -22.97 29.93
C ALA A 11 14.00 -21.66 29.72
N ALA A 12 14.19 -20.64 30.56
CA ALA A 12 13.49 -19.37 30.43
C ALA A 12 13.99 -18.53 29.23
N ALA A 13 15.24 -18.72 28.81
CA ALA A 13 15.83 -18.01 27.68
C ALA A 13 15.29 -18.54 26.33
N LEU A 14 15.01 -19.85 26.23
CA LEU A 14 14.44 -20.43 25.00
C LEU A 14 12.99 -19.97 24.76
N ALA A 15 12.17 -19.87 25.80
CA ALA A 15 10.77 -19.46 25.66
C ALA A 15 10.63 -18.02 25.15
N LEU A 16 11.56 -17.13 25.52
CA LEU A 16 11.54 -15.73 25.06
C LEU A 16 11.97 -15.59 23.60
N ALA A 17 12.90 -16.45 23.12
CA ALA A 17 13.35 -16.44 21.73
C ALA A 17 12.25 -16.88 20.74
N VAL A 18 11.38 -17.81 21.14
CA VAL A 18 10.27 -18.29 20.30
C VAL A 18 9.17 -17.23 20.15
N ALA A 19 8.92 -16.41 21.18
CA ALA A 19 7.92 -15.34 21.12
C ALA A 19 8.30 -14.21 20.15
N ILE A 20 9.60 -13.94 19.96
CA ILE A 20 10.10 -12.90 19.05
C ILE A 20 10.06 -13.37 17.60
N ALA A 21 10.26 -14.68 17.35
CA ALA A 21 10.21 -15.25 16.01
C ALA A 21 8.81 -15.20 15.36
N LEU A 22 7.73 -15.17 16.15
CA LEU A 22 6.36 -15.08 15.63
C LEU A 22 5.87 -13.65 15.37
N ALA A 23 6.56 -12.61 15.88
CA ALA A 23 6.17 -11.21 15.67
C ALA A 23 6.71 -10.62 14.36
N GLY A 24 7.55 -11.37 13.62
CA GLY A 24 8.30 -10.87 12.46
C GLY A 24 7.68 -11.15 11.09
N THR A 25 6.62 -11.95 10.98
CA THR A 25 5.92 -12.15 9.70
C THR A 25 4.89 -11.04 9.50
N GLY A 26 5.38 -9.80 9.46
CA GLY A 26 4.62 -8.73 8.84
C GLY A 26 4.40 -9.15 7.40
N THR A 27 3.18 -9.57 7.05
CA THR A 27 2.76 -9.69 5.67
C THR A 27 3.00 -8.31 5.07
N SER A 28 4.07 -8.18 4.29
CA SER A 28 4.16 -7.09 3.33
C SER A 28 2.98 -7.34 2.41
N GLN A 29 1.85 -6.70 2.72
CA GLN A 29 0.65 -6.74 1.90
C GLN A 29 1.09 -6.05 0.62
N ALA A 30 1.64 -6.82 -0.32
CA ALA A 30 1.84 -6.35 -1.67
C ALA A 30 0.46 -5.82 -2.09
N GLN A 31 0.34 -4.50 -2.21
CA GLN A 31 -0.91 -3.86 -2.58
C GLN A 31 -1.45 -4.59 -3.80
N ALA A 32 -2.67 -5.11 -3.69
CA ALA A 32 -3.25 -5.95 -4.72
C ALA A 32 -3.64 -5.04 -5.89
N CYS A 33 -2.69 -4.80 -6.78
CA CYS A 33 -2.90 -4.00 -7.97
C CYS A 33 -3.62 -4.82 -9.04
N LEU A 34 -4.59 -4.18 -9.69
CA LEU A 34 -5.38 -4.77 -10.75
C LEU A 34 -4.55 -4.87 -12.02
N ASP A 35 -4.72 -5.96 -12.75
CA ASP A 35 -4.20 -6.08 -14.11
C ASP A 35 -5.01 -5.25 -15.10
N ARG A 36 -4.43 -4.99 -16.28
CA ARG A 36 -5.07 -4.19 -17.35
C ARG A 36 -6.47 -4.68 -17.73
N ARG A 37 -6.70 -6.00 -17.73
CA ARG A 37 -8.03 -6.57 -18.03
C ARG A 37 -9.05 -6.21 -16.96
N GLN A 38 -8.69 -6.32 -15.69
CA GLN A 38 -9.57 -5.99 -14.57
C GLN A 38 -9.87 -4.48 -14.53
N ILE A 39 -8.87 -3.64 -14.80
CA ILE A 39 -9.06 -2.18 -14.92
C ILE A 39 -10.07 -1.87 -16.04
N GLN A 40 -9.90 -2.47 -17.22
CA GLN A 40 -10.81 -2.25 -18.34
C GLN A 40 -12.24 -2.67 -18.01
N GLU A 41 -12.41 -3.83 -17.37
CA GLU A 41 -13.71 -4.34 -16.92
C GLU A 41 -14.34 -3.44 -15.85
N ALA A 42 -13.56 -2.97 -14.87
CA ALA A 42 -14.02 -2.09 -13.81
C ALA A 42 -14.46 -0.72 -14.36
N VAL A 43 -13.72 -0.16 -15.33
CA VAL A 43 -14.14 1.08 -16.02
C VAL A 43 -15.41 0.85 -16.83
N THR A 44 -15.49 -0.25 -17.59
CA THR A 44 -16.62 -0.55 -18.47
C THR A 44 -17.91 -0.85 -17.70
N SER A 45 -17.79 -1.50 -16.54
CA SER A 45 -18.90 -1.79 -15.63
C SER A 45 -19.31 -0.59 -14.77
N GLY A 46 -18.55 0.50 -14.79
CA GLY A 46 -18.78 1.68 -13.95
C GLY A 46 -18.39 1.47 -12.48
N GLN A 47 -17.64 0.41 -12.17
CA GLN A 47 -17.08 0.19 -10.83
C GLN A 47 -16.01 1.23 -10.48
N ILE A 48 -15.24 1.68 -11.47
CA ILE A 48 -14.28 2.78 -11.32
C ILE A 48 -14.46 3.81 -12.44
N LEU A 49 -14.15 5.06 -12.13
CA LEU A 49 -14.04 6.16 -13.06
C LEU A 49 -12.87 5.94 -14.04
N SER A 50 -12.97 6.53 -15.23
CA SER A 50 -11.84 6.58 -16.17
C SER A 50 -10.71 7.45 -15.60
N LEU A 51 -9.47 7.17 -16.01
CA LEU A 51 -8.30 7.94 -15.56
C LEU A 51 -8.49 9.45 -15.74
N ASP A 52 -9.01 9.87 -16.90
CA ASP A 52 -9.26 11.27 -17.23
C ASP A 52 -10.29 11.91 -16.28
N ALA A 53 -11.36 11.18 -15.95
CA ALA A 53 -12.38 11.65 -15.01
C ALA A 53 -11.83 11.78 -13.58
N VAL A 54 -11.00 10.84 -13.13
CA VAL A 54 -10.36 10.89 -11.80
C VAL A 54 -9.39 12.08 -11.71
N LEU A 55 -8.59 12.30 -12.75
CA LEU A 55 -7.66 13.43 -12.81
C LEU A 55 -8.40 14.77 -12.81
N ALA A 56 -9.48 14.88 -13.59
CA ALA A 56 -10.33 16.08 -13.63
C ALA A 56 -11.01 16.34 -12.28
N ALA A 57 -11.55 15.31 -11.63
CA ALA A 57 -12.17 15.42 -10.31
C ALA A 57 -11.16 15.82 -9.22
N ALA A 58 -9.91 15.38 -9.34
CA ALA A 58 -8.82 15.75 -8.44
C ALA A 58 -8.18 17.11 -8.74
N GLY A 59 -8.57 17.78 -9.84
CA GLY A 59 -8.00 19.06 -10.25
C GLY A 59 -6.52 18.96 -10.66
N VAL A 60 -6.10 17.79 -11.16
CA VAL A 60 -4.73 17.61 -11.67
C VAL A 60 -4.59 18.39 -12.96
N ASP A 61 -3.50 19.15 -13.08
CA ASP A 61 -3.21 19.92 -14.28
C ASP A 61 -3.09 18.98 -15.50
N PRO A 62 -3.83 19.21 -16.59
CA PRO A 62 -3.76 18.36 -17.78
C PRO A 62 -2.38 18.43 -18.49
N SER A 63 -1.53 19.40 -18.15
CA SER A 63 -0.15 19.50 -18.64
C SER A 63 0.86 18.68 -17.84
N ALA A 64 0.47 18.09 -16.70
CA ALA A 64 1.35 17.22 -15.93
C ALA A 64 1.68 15.96 -16.74
N GLU A 65 2.96 15.60 -16.80
CA GLU A 65 3.40 14.40 -17.51
C GLU A 65 3.12 13.16 -16.65
N ILE A 66 2.28 12.26 -17.15
CA ILE A 66 1.96 10.98 -16.52
C ILE A 66 3.07 9.97 -16.83
N LEU A 67 3.81 9.55 -15.81
CA LEU A 67 4.89 8.57 -15.93
C LEU A 67 4.39 7.13 -15.83
N ASN A 68 3.44 6.87 -14.92
CA ASN A 68 2.90 5.54 -14.69
C ASN A 68 1.50 5.62 -14.08
N VAL A 69 0.69 4.59 -14.33
CA VAL A 69 -0.68 4.47 -13.80
C VAL A 69 -0.92 3.04 -13.33
N GLN A 70 -1.32 2.91 -12.08
CA GLN A 70 -1.74 1.65 -11.47
C GLN A 70 -3.08 1.86 -10.76
N VAL A 71 -3.90 0.81 -10.69
CA VAL A 71 -5.09 0.78 -9.84
C VAL A 71 -4.86 -0.33 -8.81
N CYS A 72 -4.95 -0.01 -7.53
CA CYS A 72 -4.70 -0.98 -6.49
C CYS A 72 -5.80 -0.98 -5.44
N ASP A 73 -6.06 -2.16 -4.90
CA ASP A 73 -6.86 -2.32 -3.70
C ASP A 73 -6.04 -1.92 -2.47
N GLN A 74 -6.55 -0.92 -1.74
CA GLN A 74 -6.05 -0.51 -0.43
C GLN A 74 -7.13 -0.77 0.61
N GLY A 75 -7.21 -2.01 1.08
CA GLY A 75 -8.13 -2.38 2.15
C GLY A 75 -9.59 -2.41 1.71
N GLY A 76 -9.86 -2.89 0.49
CA GLY A 76 -11.20 -2.95 -0.09
C GLY A 76 -11.61 -1.70 -0.87
N GLN A 77 -10.73 -0.69 -0.97
CA GLN A 77 -10.96 0.51 -1.75
C GLN A 77 -10.03 0.54 -2.95
N LEU A 78 -10.60 0.68 -4.14
CA LEU A 78 -9.83 0.86 -5.36
C LEU A 78 -9.32 2.31 -5.44
N VAL A 79 -8.01 2.45 -5.61
CA VAL A 79 -7.35 3.75 -5.77
C VAL A 79 -6.41 3.73 -6.97
N TYR A 80 -6.36 4.86 -7.66
CA TYR A 80 -5.35 5.14 -8.68
C TYR A 80 -4.05 5.59 -8.03
N ILE A 81 -2.95 4.95 -8.38
CA ILE A 81 -1.59 5.38 -8.05
C ILE A 81 -0.94 5.89 -9.35
N ILE A 82 -0.80 7.20 -9.44
CA ILE A 82 -0.39 7.90 -10.66
C ILE A 82 0.96 8.56 -10.39
N GLY A 83 2.00 8.08 -11.07
CA GLY A 83 3.28 8.76 -11.09
C GLY A 83 3.20 9.96 -12.02
N VAL A 84 3.45 11.16 -11.52
CA VAL A 84 3.49 12.39 -12.29
C VAL A 84 4.86 13.05 -12.19
N LEU A 85 5.29 13.69 -13.28
CA LEU A 85 6.43 14.60 -13.29
C LEU A 85 5.90 16.03 -13.29
N THR A 86 6.26 16.79 -12.26
CA THR A 86 5.87 18.19 -12.13
C THR A 86 6.74 19.10 -13.00
N ALA A 87 6.32 20.34 -13.22
CA ALA A 87 7.06 21.31 -14.04
C ALA A 87 8.45 21.66 -13.47
N ASP A 88 8.65 21.50 -12.15
CA ASP A 88 9.93 21.62 -11.45
C ASP A 88 10.80 20.35 -11.52
N GLY A 89 10.36 19.34 -12.28
CA GLY A 89 11.11 18.11 -12.57
C GLY A 89 11.08 17.09 -11.43
N GLN A 90 10.14 17.19 -10.50
CA GLN A 90 10.00 16.24 -9.39
C GLN A 90 9.02 15.12 -9.77
N ALA A 91 9.43 13.89 -9.53
CA ALA A 91 8.55 12.73 -9.68
C ALA A 91 7.81 12.48 -8.36
N GLN A 92 6.48 12.47 -8.42
CA GLN A 92 5.62 12.20 -7.25
C GLN A 92 4.49 11.23 -7.60
N ASN A 93 4.02 10.48 -6.61
CA ASN A 93 2.87 9.60 -6.77
C ASN A 93 1.62 10.28 -6.19
N LEU A 94 0.60 10.43 -7.01
CA LEU A 94 -0.74 10.82 -6.59
C LEU A 94 -1.55 9.56 -6.29
N VAL A 95 -2.20 9.53 -5.12
CA VAL A 95 -3.14 8.46 -4.75
C VAL A 95 -4.55 9.05 -4.77
N LEU A 96 -5.34 8.66 -5.76
CA LEU A 96 -6.67 9.22 -6.01
C LEU A 96 -7.73 8.13 -5.87
N ASN A 97 -8.91 8.48 -5.36
CA ASN A 97 -10.04 7.55 -5.29
C ASN A 97 -10.48 7.17 -6.71
N ALA A 98 -10.78 5.90 -6.94
CA ALA A 98 -11.19 5.41 -8.25
C ALA A 98 -12.71 5.50 -8.49
N GLN A 99 -13.52 5.97 -7.54
CA GLN A 99 -15.00 5.98 -7.58
C GLN A 99 -15.57 7.39 -7.48
#